data_AF-A0A2K5LMD7-F1
#
_entry.id   AF-A0A2K5LMD7-F1
#
_cell.length_a   1.000
_cell.length_b   1.000
_cell.length_c   1.000
_cell.angle_alpha   90.00
_cell.angle_beta   90.00
_cell.angle_gamma   90.00
#
_symmetry.space_group_name_H-M   'P 1'
#
loop_
_entity.id
_entity.type
_entity.pdbx_description
1 polymer ?
#
loop_
_entity_poly.entity_id
_entity_poly.type
_entity_poly.pdbx_seq_one_letter_code
_entity_poly.pdbx_strand_id
1 'polypeptide(L)'
;MAAERKTKLSKNLLRMKFMQRGLDSETKKQLEEEEKKIISEEHWYLDLPELKEKESFIIEEQSFLLCEDLLYGRMSFRGFNPEVEKLMLQMNAKHKAEEVEDETVELDVSDEEMARRYETLVGTIGKKFARKRDHANYEEDENGDIKPIKAKKMFLKPQD
;
A
#
# COMPACT_ATOMS: atom_id res chain seq x y z
N MET A 1 35.91 -14.86 48.50
CA MET A 1 35.77 -14.62 47.06
C MET A 1 35.57 -13.13 46.84
N ALA A 2 36.58 -12.42 46.31
CA ALA A 2 36.49 -11.00 46.04
C ALA A 2 35.76 -10.81 44.70
N ALA A 3 34.57 -10.20 44.73
CA ALA A 3 33.85 -9.85 43.52
C ALA A 3 34.68 -8.83 42.70
N GLU A 4 35.00 -9.15 41.46
CA GLU A 4 35.66 -8.25 40.52
C GLU A 4 34.86 -6.95 40.39
N ARG A 5 35.40 -5.84 40.91
CA ARG A 5 34.80 -4.52 40.72
C ARG A 5 35.09 -4.09 39.28
N LYS A 6 34.10 -4.26 38.39
CA LYS A 6 34.16 -3.70 37.04
C LYS A 6 34.30 -2.19 37.13
N THR A 7 35.39 -1.65 36.57
CA THR A 7 35.65 -0.20 36.51
C THR A 7 34.66 0.43 35.53
N LYS A 8 33.63 1.12 36.04
CA LYS A 8 32.67 1.87 35.22
C LYS A 8 33.12 3.32 35.08
N LEU A 9 32.88 3.90 33.89
CA LEU A 9 33.10 5.33 33.64
C LEU A 9 32.10 6.18 34.43
N SER A 10 32.46 7.43 34.71
CA SER A 10 31.58 8.35 35.42
C SER A 10 30.41 8.80 34.55
N LYS A 11 29.26 9.06 35.18
CA LYS A 11 28.04 9.49 34.49
C LYS A 11 28.23 10.81 33.73
N ASN A 12 28.99 11.76 34.31
CA ASN A 12 29.29 13.04 33.66
C ASN A 12 30.11 12.87 32.37
N LEU A 13 31.06 11.94 32.35
CA LEU A 13 31.83 11.62 31.13
C LEU A 13 30.94 10.94 30.09
N LEU A 14 30.11 10.00 30.54
CA LEU A 14 29.21 9.22 29.70
C LEU A 14 28.12 10.11 29.04
N ARG A 15 27.77 11.23 29.68
CA ARG A 15 26.84 12.25 29.16
C ARG A 15 27.42 13.07 27.99
N MET A 16 28.74 13.08 27.79
CA MET A 16 29.38 13.87 26.74
C MET A 16 28.97 13.41 25.34
N LYS A 17 28.73 14.37 24.42
CA LYS A 17 28.23 14.10 23.05
C LYS A 17 29.05 13.05 22.28
N PHE A 18 30.37 13.01 22.48
CA PHE A 18 31.25 12.06 21.80
C PHE A 18 31.15 10.63 22.36
N MET A 19 30.73 10.47 23.62
CA MET A 19 30.48 9.16 24.23
C MET A 19 29.10 8.60 23.83
N GLN A 20 28.12 9.45 23.51
CA GLN A 20 26.73 9.05 23.22
C GLN A 20 26.54 8.09 22.04
N ARG A 21 27.46 8.07 21.05
CA ARG A 21 27.34 7.19 19.87
C ARG A 21 27.72 5.72 20.15
N GLY A 22 28.64 5.49 21.08
CA GLY A 22 29.17 4.15 21.40
C GLY A 22 28.62 3.57 22.70
N LEU A 23 27.52 4.14 23.18
CA LEU A 23 26.95 3.89 24.50
C LEU A 23 25.81 2.89 24.37
N ASP A 24 25.79 1.88 25.23
CA ASP A 24 24.76 0.84 25.18
C ASP A 24 23.38 1.45 25.38
N SER A 25 22.39 1.00 24.60
CA SER A 25 21.03 1.56 24.62
C SER A 25 20.42 1.54 26.03
N GLU A 26 20.75 0.56 26.86
CA GLU A 26 20.32 0.46 28.26
C GLU A 26 20.93 1.57 29.14
N THR A 27 22.23 1.84 28.99
CA THR A 27 22.90 2.90 29.75
C THR A 27 22.45 4.30 29.30
N LYS A 28 22.05 4.46 28.04
CA LYS A 28 21.47 5.71 27.53
C LYS A 28 20.10 5.97 28.15
N LYS A 29 19.24 4.96 28.21
CA LYS A 29 17.91 5.04 28.84
C LYS A 29 18.02 5.43 30.31
N GLN A 30 18.96 4.84 31.06
CA GLN A 30 19.18 5.19 32.47
C GLN A 30 19.56 6.67 32.64
N LEU A 31 20.41 7.22 31.78
CA LEU A 31 20.77 8.64 31.84
C LEU A 31 19.58 9.54 31.47
N GLU A 32 18.80 9.19 30.46
CA GLU A 32 17.59 9.94 30.07
C GLU A 32 16.50 9.89 31.16
N GLU A 33 16.34 8.75 31.84
CA GLU A 33 15.42 8.61 32.97
C GLU A 33 15.86 9.46 34.16
N GLU A 34 17.16 9.50 34.47
CA GLU A 34 17.70 10.38 35.52
C GLU A 34 17.47 11.87 35.18
N GLU A 35 17.64 12.27 33.92
CA GLU A 35 17.32 13.63 33.47
C GLU A 35 15.83 13.95 33.60
N LYS A 36 14.96 13.04 33.15
CA LYS A 36 13.51 13.17 33.30
C LYS A 36 13.09 13.24 34.77
N LYS A 37 13.77 12.49 35.64
CA LYS A 37 13.52 12.48 37.09
C LYS A 37 13.83 13.84 37.70
N ILE A 38 14.98 14.43 37.36
CA ILE A 38 15.36 15.79 37.81
C ILE A 38 14.31 16.81 37.35
N ILE A 39 13.93 16.77 36.07
CA ILE A 39 12.92 17.68 35.53
C ILE A 39 11.56 17.48 36.24
N SER A 40 11.16 16.24 36.49
CA SER A 40 9.91 15.94 37.19
C SER A 40 9.92 16.34 38.66
N GLU A 41 11.07 16.29 39.32
CA GLU A 41 11.25 16.74 40.70
C GLU A 41 11.17 18.27 40.80
N GLU A 42 11.62 19.00 39.77
CA GLU A 42 11.52 20.46 39.68
C GLU A 42 10.15 20.93 39.15
N HIS A 43 9.43 20.09 38.42
CA HIS A 43 8.14 20.41 37.84
C HIS A 43 7.05 20.37 38.91
N TRP A 44 6.72 21.55 39.44
CA TRP A 44 5.60 21.73 40.37
C TRP A 44 4.29 21.90 39.60
N TYR A 45 3.22 21.27 40.09
CA TYR A 45 1.86 21.44 39.57
C TYR A 45 1.03 22.27 40.56
N LEU A 46 0.17 23.14 40.04
CA LEU A 46 -0.87 23.80 40.82
C LEU A 46 -2.20 23.08 40.61
N ASP A 47 -2.63 22.31 41.60
CA ASP A 47 -3.94 21.66 41.55
C ASP A 47 -5.04 22.70 41.81
N LEU A 48 -5.73 23.11 40.74
CA LEU A 48 -6.95 23.91 40.81
C LEU A 48 -8.16 23.00 40.51
N PRO A 49 -8.90 22.54 41.55
CA PRO A 49 -10.01 21.60 41.38
C PRO A 49 -11.10 22.07 40.40
N GLU A 50 -11.32 23.39 40.32
CA GLU A 50 -12.36 23.99 39.48
C GLU A 50 -12.05 23.99 37.97
N LEU A 51 -10.77 23.86 37.61
CA LEU A 51 -10.28 23.84 36.22
C LEU A 51 -9.86 22.44 35.77
N LYS A 52 -9.54 21.54 36.71
CA LYS A 52 -9.08 20.17 36.42
C LYS A 52 -10.13 19.31 35.70
N GLU A 53 -11.41 19.61 35.93
CA GLU A 53 -12.54 18.87 35.36
C GLU A 53 -13.08 19.48 34.06
N LYS A 54 -12.59 20.67 33.68
CA LYS A 54 -13.10 21.42 32.53
C LYS A 54 -12.08 21.36 31.39
N GLU A 55 -12.12 20.25 30.66
CA GLU A 55 -11.50 20.21 29.34
C GLU A 55 -12.19 21.23 28.42
N SER A 56 -11.45 21.78 27.47
CA SER A 56 -11.97 22.78 26.54
C SER A 56 -13.07 22.15 25.69
N PHE A 57 -14.32 22.60 25.83
CA PHE A 57 -15.45 22.04 25.05
C PHE A 57 -15.34 22.36 23.56
N ILE A 58 -14.75 23.52 23.21
CA ILE A 58 -14.51 23.98 21.84
C ILE A 58 -13.07 24.49 21.78
N ILE A 59 -12.33 24.04 20.77
CA ILE A 59 -10.97 24.46 20.48
C ILE A 59 -11.01 25.19 19.13
N GLU A 60 -10.65 26.47 19.13
CA GLU A 60 -10.53 27.24 17.90
C GLU A 60 -9.14 27.01 17.30
N GLU A 61 -9.08 26.24 16.22
CA GLU A 61 -7.86 26.05 15.45
C GLU A 61 -7.88 26.87 14.16
N GLN A 62 -6.76 27.53 13.86
CA GLN A 62 -6.59 28.31 12.63
C GLN A 62 -6.07 27.46 11.46
N SER A 63 -5.95 26.15 11.65
CA SER A 63 -5.40 25.22 10.67
C SER A 63 -6.52 24.59 9.84
N PHE A 64 -6.39 24.66 8.52
CA PHE A 64 -7.29 23.94 7.61
C PHE A 64 -6.95 22.45 7.49
N LEU A 65 -5.80 22.00 8.00
CA LEU A 65 -5.36 20.59 7.88
C LEU A 65 -6.31 19.59 8.53
N LEU A 66 -7.07 20.01 9.54
CA LEU A 66 -8.06 19.15 10.21
C LEU A 66 -9.40 19.12 9.48
N CYS A 67 -9.70 20.17 8.70
CA CYS A 67 -10.98 20.35 8.04
C CYS A 67 -10.94 19.93 6.57
N GLU A 68 -9.78 20.03 5.92
CA GLU A 68 -9.56 19.71 4.51
C GLU A 68 -8.53 18.58 4.39
N ASP A 69 -8.87 17.56 3.61
CA ASP A 69 -7.99 16.43 3.30
C ASP A 69 -6.91 16.81 2.27
N LEU A 70 -6.01 17.70 2.69
CA LEU A 70 -4.99 18.29 1.82
C LEU A 70 -3.92 17.26 1.41
N LEU A 71 -3.69 17.17 0.10
CA LEU A 71 -2.61 16.37 -0.46
C LEU A 71 -1.24 16.98 -0.19
N TYR A 72 -0.20 16.13 -0.24
CA TYR A 72 1.18 16.56 -0.16
C TYR A 72 1.56 17.48 -1.33
N GLY A 73 1.88 18.74 -1.02
CA GLY A 73 2.01 19.80 -2.03
C GLY A 73 3.25 19.72 -2.94
N ARG A 74 4.29 18.96 -2.58
CA ARG A 74 5.47 18.82 -3.45
C ARG A 74 5.26 17.67 -4.42
N MET A 75 4.93 18.02 -5.66
CA MET A 75 4.56 17.08 -6.72
C MET A 75 5.58 17.12 -7.86
N SER A 76 5.80 15.97 -8.48
CA SER A 76 6.53 15.87 -9.74
C SER A 76 5.75 14.94 -10.67
N PHE A 77 5.88 15.16 -11.97
CA PHE A 77 5.15 14.40 -12.97
C PHE A 77 6.09 13.99 -14.09
N ARG A 78 5.76 12.85 -14.73
CA ARG A 78 6.43 12.35 -15.95
C ARG A 78 7.94 12.14 -15.78
N GLY A 79 8.39 11.76 -14.59
CA GLY A 79 9.77 11.40 -14.29
C GLY A 79 10.73 12.59 -14.16
N PHE A 80 10.23 13.82 -13.97
CA PHE A 80 11.09 15.00 -13.80
C PHE A 80 11.93 14.92 -12.51
N ASN A 81 11.38 14.32 -11.45
CA ASN A 81 12.12 13.97 -10.25
C ASN A 81 11.54 12.69 -9.62
N PRO A 82 12.14 11.51 -9.86
CA PRO A 82 11.65 10.23 -9.35
C PRO A 82 11.58 10.14 -7.82
N GLU A 83 12.47 10.84 -7.09
CA GLU A 83 12.44 10.85 -5.62
C GLU A 83 11.21 11.59 -5.10
N VAL A 84 10.83 12.69 -5.75
CA VAL A 84 9.64 13.46 -5.41
C VAL A 84 8.37 12.70 -5.79
N GLU A 85 8.36 12.01 -6.93
CA GLU A 85 7.22 11.15 -7.31
C GLU A 85 7.01 10.02 -6.29
N LYS A 86 8.10 9.38 -5.83
CA LYS A 86 8.04 8.36 -4.78
C LYS A 86 7.52 8.93 -3.46
N LEU A 87 7.99 10.11 -3.07
CA LEU A 87 7.55 10.80 -1.87
C LEU A 87 6.06 11.17 -1.94
N MET A 88 5.61 11.70 -3.08
CA MET A 88 4.21 12.02 -3.35
C MET A 88 3.33 10.77 -3.21
N LEU A 89 3.75 9.63 -3.78
CA LEU A 89 3.01 8.37 -3.66
C LEU A 89 2.94 7.86 -2.22
N GLN A 90 4.03 7.97 -1.45
CA GLN A 90 4.05 7.51 -0.07
C GLN A 90 3.17 8.38 0.84
N MET A 91 3.24 9.70 0.69
CA MET A 91 2.51 10.63 1.56
C MET A 91 1.01 10.67 1.22
N ASN A 92 0.65 10.54 -0.06
CA ASN A 92 -0.74 10.55 -0.52
C ASN A 92 -1.36 9.14 -0.60
N ALA A 93 -0.67 8.10 -0.13
CA ALA A 93 -1.15 6.71 -0.22
C ALA A 93 -2.49 6.48 0.47
N LYS A 94 -2.74 7.18 1.58
CA LYS A 94 -3.99 7.07 2.35
C LYS A 94 -5.18 7.61 1.56
N HIS A 95 -5.02 8.76 0.93
CA HIS A 95 -6.07 9.41 0.14
C HIS A 95 -6.43 8.61 -1.12
N LYS A 96 -5.44 7.99 -1.77
CA LYS A 96 -5.69 7.16 -2.96
C LYS A 96 -6.45 5.86 -2.66
N ALA A 97 -6.34 5.32 -1.45
CA ALA A 97 -7.08 4.11 -1.10
C ALA A 97 -8.59 4.40 -0.94
N GLU A 98 -8.91 5.56 -0.40
CA GLU A 98 -10.28 6.05 -0.19
C GLU A 98 -10.93 6.47 -1.51
N GLU A 99 -10.21 7.20 -2.37
CA GLU A 99 -10.69 7.52 -3.73
C GLU A 99 -10.97 6.26 -4.57
N VAL A 100 -10.20 5.18 -4.41
CA VAL A 100 -10.41 3.93 -5.16
C VAL A 100 -11.63 3.14 -4.66
N GLU A 101 -12.02 3.27 -3.39
CA GLU A 101 -13.28 2.67 -2.91
C GLU A 101 -14.50 3.42 -3.51
N ASP A 102 -14.44 4.74 -3.58
CA ASP A 102 -15.50 5.57 -4.18
C ASP A 102 -15.52 5.45 -5.72
N GLU A 103 -14.35 5.28 -6.35
CA GLU A 103 -14.19 4.98 -7.77
C GLU A 103 -14.32 3.47 -8.08
N THR A 104 -15.04 2.68 -7.28
CA THR A 104 -15.54 1.36 -7.72
C THR A 104 -16.67 1.52 -8.75
N VAL A 105 -16.28 2.20 -9.84
CA VAL A 105 -16.76 2.23 -11.20
C VAL A 105 -18.21 1.78 -11.34
N GLU A 106 -19.10 2.75 -11.48
CA GLU A 106 -20.40 2.56 -12.11
C GLU A 106 -20.18 2.06 -13.55
N LEU A 107 -19.88 0.77 -13.70
CA LEU A 107 -19.78 0.12 -15.00
C LEU A 107 -21.20 -0.11 -15.50
N ASP A 108 -21.57 0.59 -16.56
CA ASP A 108 -22.85 0.41 -17.25
C ASP A 108 -23.09 -1.03 -17.73
N VAL A 109 -22.04 -1.84 -17.82
CA VAL A 109 -22.08 -3.24 -18.27
C VAL A 109 -21.24 -4.10 -17.34
N SER A 110 -21.86 -5.12 -16.75
CA SER A 110 -21.17 -6.14 -15.95
C SER A 110 -20.26 -7.00 -16.83
N ASP A 111 -19.13 -7.46 -16.28
CA ASP A 111 -18.21 -8.42 -16.91
C ASP A 111 -18.93 -9.67 -17.42
N GLU A 112 -20.00 -10.12 -16.73
CA GLU A 112 -20.82 -11.25 -17.16
C GLU A 112 -21.60 -10.96 -18.45
N GLU A 113 -22.13 -9.74 -18.58
CA GLU A 113 -22.86 -9.32 -19.77
C GLU A 113 -21.91 -9.09 -20.95
N MET A 114 -20.73 -8.53 -20.68
CA MET A 114 -19.66 -8.41 -21.68
C MET A 114 -19.29 -9.80 -22.22
N ALA A 115 -19.06 -10.79 -21.34
CA ALA A 115 -18.70 -12.15 -21.75
C ALA A 115 -19.76 -12.79 -22.68
N ARG A 116 -21.06 -12.65 -22.35
CA ARG A 116 -22.16 -13.17 -23.20
C ARG A 116 -22.21 -12.52 -24.58
N ARG A 117 -21.93 -11.21 -24.68
CA ARG A 117 -21.86 -10.50 -25.97
C ARG A 117 -20.66 -10.95 -26.80
N TYR A 118 -19.52 -11.23 -26.17
CA TYR A 118 -18.34 -11.75 -26.86
C TYR A 118 -18.52 -13.18 -27.38
N GLU A 119 -19.17 -14.05 -26.62
CA GLU A 119 -19.46 -15.44 -27.02
C GLU A 119 -20.20 -15.50 -28.37
N THR A 120 -21.25 -14.70 -28.51
CA THR A 120 -22.08 -14.65 -29.73
C THR A 120 -21.38 -13.96 -30.91
N LEU A 121 -20.57 -12.92 -30.66
CA LEU A 121 -19.96 -12.11 -31.71
C LEU A 121 -18.69 -12.76 -32.31
N VAL A 122 -17.88 -13.44 -31.50
CA VAL A 122 -16.61 -14.05 -31.94
C VAL A 122 -16.86 -15.22 -32.92
N GLY A 123 -17.90 -16.03 -32.70
CA GLY A 123 -18.26 -17.13 -33.60
C GLY A 123 -18.69 -16.67 -35.00
N THR A 124 -19.33 -15.50 -35.11
CA THR A 124 -19.83 -14.97 -36.39
C THR A 124 -18.80 -14.16 -37.17
N ILE A 125 -17.86 -13.51 -36.48
CA ILE A 125 -16.78 -12.72 -37.12
C ILE A 125 -15.71 -13.61 -37.77
N GLY A 126 -15.38 -14.76 -37.18
CA GLY A 126 -14.40 -15.70 -37.74
C GLY A 126 -14.75 -16.16 -39.17
N LYS A 127 -16.06 -16.30 -39.46
CA LYS A 127 -16.57 -16.66 -40.79
C LYS A 127 -16.38 -15.56 -41.85
N LYS A 128 -16.35 -14.29 -41.46
CA LYS A 128 -16.24 -13.15 -42.41
C LYS A 128 -14.82 -12.95 -42.92
N PHE A 129 -13.82 -13.45 -42.20
CA PHE A 129 -12.40 -13.33 -42.56
C PHE A 129 -11.76 -14.65 -43.01
N ALA A 130 -12.49 -15.78 -42.95
CA ALA A 130 -12.03 -17.05 -43.48
C ALA A 130 -11.94 -17.01 -45.01
N ARG A 131 -10.84 -17.52 -45.58
CA ARG A 131 -10.69 -17.65 -47.03
C ARG A 131 -11.62 -18.78 -47.52
N LYS A 132 -12.19 -18.64 -48.73
CA LYS A 132 -13.18 -19.57 -49.32
C LYS A 132 -12.76 -21.06 -49.31
N ARG A 133 -11.45 -21.35 -49.20
CA ARG A 133 -10.89 -22.71 -49.17
C ARG A 133 -10.95 -23.37 -47.79
N ASP A 134 -11.07 -22.59 -46.71
CA ASP A 134 -11.01 -23.07 -45.32
C ASP A 134 -12.39 -23.37 -44.72
N HIS A 135 -13.48 -23.00 -45.42
CA HIS A 135 -14.85 -23.26 -44.97
C HIS A 135 -15.19 -24.76 -44.84
N ALA A 136 -14.50 -25.64 -45.57
CA ALA A 136 -14.75 -27.08 -45.52
C ALA A 136 -14.17 -27.77 -44.27
N ASN A 137 -13.41 -27.05 -43.42
CA ASN A 137 -12.74 -27.61 -42.24
C ASN A 137 -13.51 -27.41 -40.93
N TYR A 138 -14.72 -26.86 -40.99
CA TYR A 138 -15.51 -26.46 -39.83
C TYR A 138 -16.93 -27.02 -39.92
N GLU A 139 -17.41 -27.67 -38.87
CA GLU A 139 -18.78 -28.19 -38.76
C GLU A 139 -19.54 -27.47 -37.61
N GLU A 140 -20.85 -27.29 -37.78
CA GLU A 140 -21.74 -26.68 -36.78
C GLU A 140 -22.32 -27.76 -35.86
N ASP A 141 -22.14 -27.60 -34.55
CA ASP A 141 -22.77 -28.42 -33.52
C ASP A 141 -24.25 -28.03 -33.33
N GLU A 142 -25.03 -28.87 -32.63
CA GLU A 142 -26.47 -28.66 -32.38
C GLU A 142 -26.81 -27.33 -31.66
N ASN A 143 -25.84 -26.70 -30.99
CA ASN A 143 -25.99 -25.38 -30.35
C ASN A 143 -25.61 -24.19 -31.26
N GLY A 144 -25.25 -24.43 -32.53
CA GLY A 144 -24.76 -23.41 -33.47
C GLY A 144 -23.27 -23.05 -33.32
N ASP A 145 -22.55 -23.73 -32.42
CA ASP A 145 -21.12 -23.56 -32.20
C ASP A 145 -20.31 -24.31 -33.25
N ILE A 146 -19.33 -23.64 -33.85
CA ILE A 146 -18.56 -24.18 -34.97
C ILE A 146 -17.25 -24.78 -34.49
N LYS A 147 -17.04 -26.09 -34.69
CA LYS A 147 -15.82 -26.81 -34.27
C LYS A 147 -14.99 -27.29 -35.46
N PRO A 148 -13.64 -27.36 -35.32
CA PRO A 148 -12.77 -27.89 -36.36
C PRO A 148 -12.97 -29.40 -36.54
N ILE A 149 -13.06 -29.85 -37.80
CA ILE A 149 -13.25 -31.26 -38.13
C ILE A 149 -12.04 -32.07 -37.66
N LYS A 150 -12.28 -33.04 -36.77
CA LYS A 150 -11.22 -33.95 -36.28
C LYS A 150 -10.82 -34.91 -37.40
N ALA A 151 -9.54 -34.93 -37.77
CA ALA A 151 -9.00 -35.84 -38.78
C ALA A 151 -9.22 -37.32 -38.38
N LYS A 152 -9.76 -38.13 -39.30
CA LYS A 152 -9.98 -39.56 -39.10
C LYS A 152 -8.62 -40.28 -39.02
N LYS A 153 -8.39 -41.05 -37.96
CA LYS A 153 -7.19 -41.88 -37.80
C LYS A 153 -7.19 -42.97 -38.88
N MET A 154 -6.25 -42.90 -39.82
CA MET A 154 -6.06 -43.94 -40.84
C MET A 154 -5.21 -45.08 -40.31
N PHE A 155 -5.51 -46.30 -40.78
CA PHE A 155 -4.82 -47.52 -40.40
C PHE A 155 -3.43 -47.55 -41.03
N LEU A 156 -2.36 -47.49 -40.23
CA LEU A 156 -1.00 -47.70 -40.72
C LEU A 156 -0.73 -49.20 -40.89
N LYS A 157 -0.19 -49.58 -42.05
CA LYS A 157 0.19 -50.96 -42.33
C LYS A 157 1.47 -51.31 -41.54
N PRO A 158 1.58 -52.49 -40.91
CA PRO A 158 2.79 -52.90 -40.20
C PRO A 158 3.96 -53.04 -41.18
N GLN A 159 5.18 -52.74 -40.70
CA GLN A 159 6.41 -52.96 -41.45
C GLN A 159 6.90 -54.41 -41.26
N ASP A 160 7.44 -55.01 -42.32
CA ASP A 160 8.10 -56.33 -42.33
C ASP A 160 9.48 -56.28 -41.65
#